data_AF-A0A8T8S961-F1
#
_entry.id   AF-A0A8T8S961-F1
#
_cell.length_a   1.000
_cell.length_b   1.000
_cell.length_c   1.000
_cell.angle_alpha   90.00
_cell.angle_beta   90.00
_cell.angle_gamma   90.00
#
_symmetry.space_group_name_H-M   'P 1'
#
loop_
_entity.id
_entity.type
_entity.pdbx_description
1 polymer ?
#
loop_
_entity_poly.entity_id
_entity_poly.type
_entity_poly.pdbx_seq_one_letter_code
_entity_poly.pdbx_strand_id
1 'polypeptide(L)'
;MYIGPEYRYRSADGSGNNPHIPELGKSGTSYSRSVPPVQPKAAAPPDPELVYEKLLRRRGFTPHPSGLNRIFFSFATIVIHELFQTNHEKPWINNTTSYFDLSTLYGNNADEQAQVRTFDNGRIWPDVISSERLMRMPPPVIAVLLLFSRHHNYIAEHLLDINECGKYVRDTSKLDEATKKWQDKDIFQLSRNINVAFIAQCVLRDYVTGILNTLRANNDDWHLEIGKEIKELGKRVERGRG
;
A
#
# COMPACT_ATOMS: atom_id res chain seq x y z
N MET A 1 16.03 -15.09 -12.38
CA MET A 1 16.24 -14.00 -13.34
C MET A 1 16.71 -12.78 -12.55
N TYR A 2 17.98 -12.40 -12.69
CA TYR A 2 18.51 -11.15 -12.09
C TYR A 2 18.37 -10.06 -13.15
N ILE A 3 17.48 -9.09 -12.90
CA ILE A 3 17.01 -8.12 -13.92
C ILE A 3 17.84 -6.83 -13.88
N GLY A 4 18.68 -6.63 -12.85
CA GLY A 4 19.56 -5.48 -12.70
C GLY A 4 19.40 -4.78 -11.35
N PRO A 5 20.36 -3.92 -10.96
CA PRO A 5 20.30 -3.15 -9.72
C PRO A 5 19.12 -2.18 -9.65
N GLU A 6 18.64 -1.68 -10.79
CA GLU A 6 17.50 -0.76 -10.89
C GLU A 6 16.17 -1.36 -10.43
N TYR A 7 16.01 -2.69 -10.51
CA TYR A 7 14.81 -3.43 -10.08
C TYR A 7 14.90 -3.95 -8.65
N ARG A 8 15.94 -3.58 -7.90
CA ARG A 8 16.13 -4.04 -6.52
C ARG A 8 15.04 -3.51 -5.57
N TYR A 9 14.52 -2.33 -5.85
CA TYR A 9 13.58 -1.62 -4.99
C TYR A 9 12.32 -1.24 -5.74
N ARG A 10 11.25 -0.99 -4.98
CA ARG A 10 10.06 -0.36 -5.52
C ARG A 10 10.39 1.09 -5.89
N SER A 11 10.11 1.47 -7.13
CA SER A 11 10.12 2.87 -7.54
C SER A 11 9.13 3.70 -6.73
N ALA A 12 9.29 5.02 -6.72
CA ALA A 12 8.40 5.92 -5.99
C ALA A 12 7.01 6.02 -6.64
N ASP A 13 6.94 5.86 -7.96
CA ASP A 13 5.70 5.91 -8.75
C ASP A 13 5.09 4.54 -9.06
N GLY A 14 5.71 3.45 -8.59
CA GLY A 14 5.28 2.08 -8.84
C GLY A 14 5.69 1.50 -10.20
N SER A 15 6.35 2.26 -11.07
CA SER A 15 6.91 1.76 -12.34
C SER A 15 7.96 0.67 -12.15
N GLY A 16 8.19 -0.13 -13.20
CA GLY A 16 9.24 -1.16 -13.24
C GLY A 16 8.97 -2.39 -12.38
N ASN A 17 7.81 -2.51 -11.74
CA ASN A 17 7.47 -3.67 -10.93
C ASN A 17 7.22 -4.93 -11.80
N ASN A 18 6.60 -4.76 -12.97
CA ASN A 18 6.53 -5.81 -14.00
C ASN A 18 7.66 -5.60 -15.03
N PRO A 19 8.63 -6.53 -15.17
CA PRO A 19 9.75 -6.39 -16.11
C PRO A 19 9.34 -6.35 -17.59
N HIS A 20 8.21 -6.98 -17.94
CA HIS A 20 7.69 -7.04 -19.30
C HIS A 20 6.78 -5.85 -19.63
N ILE A 21 6.14 -5.27 -18.61
CA ILE A 21 5.24 -4.12 -18.74
C ILE A 21 5.62 -3.08 -17.67
N PRO A 22 6.69 -2.30 -17.87
CA PRO A 22 7.22 -1.40 -16.84
C PRO A 22 6.22 -0.35 -16.34
N GLU A 23 5.26 0.05 -17.17
CA GLU A 23 4.23 1.05 -16.81
C GLU A 23 3.02 0.43 -16.08
N LEU A 24 2.98 -0.90 -15.91
CA LEU A 24 1.89 -1.56 -15.21
C LEU A 24 1.81 -1.08 -13.76
N GLY A 25 0.62 -0.64 -13.34
CA GLY A 25 0.36 -0.23 -11.97
C GLY A 25 1.05 1.06 -11.50
N LYS A 26 1.75 1.75 -12.40
CA LYS A 26 2.36 3.06 -12.13
C LYS A 26 1.29 4.12 -11.82
N SER A 27 1.61 5.08 -10.96
CA SER A 27 0.78 6.26 -10.75
C SER A 27 0.58 7.08 -12.03
N GLY A 28 -0.57 7.74 -12.14
CA GLY A 28 -0.94 8.51 -13.34
C GLY A 28 -1.41 7.66 -14.52
N THR A 29 -1.61 6.35 -14.35
CA THR A 29 -2.10 5.45 -15.41
C THR A 29 -3.61 5.19 -15.31
N SER A 30 -4.19 4.60 -16.36
CA SER A 30 -5.64 4.37 -16.42
C SER A 30 -6.09 3.21 -15.54
N TYR A 31 -7.30 3.30 -14.97
CA TYR A 31 -7.95 2.17 -14.33
C TYR A 31 -8.22 1.03 -15.32
N SER A 32 -8.08 -0.21 -14.85
CA SER A 32 -8.53 -1.38 -15.60
C SER A 32 -10.06 -1.51 -15.55
N ARG A 33 -10.63 -2.21 -16.54
CA ARG A 33 -12.05 -2.59 -16.56
C ARG A 33 -12.15 -4.11 -16.61
N SER A 34 -12.81 -4.69 -15.62
CA SER A 34 -13.04 -6.13 -15.57
C SER A 34 -14.21 -6.58 -16.45
N VAL A 35 -15.16 -5.68 -16.73
CA VAL A 35 -16.36 -5.97 -17.53
C VAL A 35 -16.53 -4.96 -18.66
N PRO A 36 -16.87 -5.42 -19.89
CA PRO A 36 -17.21 -4.52 -20.98
C PRO A 36 -18.57 -3.86 -20.72
N PRO A 37 -18.80 -2.62 -21.22
CA PRO A 37 -20.10 -1.99 -21.17
C PRO A 37 -21.06 -2.70 -22.13
N VAL A 38 -21.84 -3.66 -21.62
CA VAL A 38 -22.76 -4.48 -22.41
C VAL A 38 -24.16 -3.88 -22.57
N GLN A 39 -24.54 -2.95 -21.69
CA GLN A 39 -25.85 -2.30 -21.73
C GLN A 39 -25.69 -0.81 -22.08
N PRO A 40 -26.54 -0.25 -22.96
CA PRO A 40 -26.60 1.18 -23.17
C PRO A 40 -27.04 1.86 -21.88
N LYS A 41 -26.49 3.05 -21.62
CA LYS A 41 -26.96 3.88 -20.50
C LYS A 41 -28.43 4.26 -20.75
N ALA A 42 -29.26 4.15 -19.72
CA ALA A 42 -30.64 4.63 -19.80
C ALA A 42 -30.66 6.12 -20.18
N ALA A 43 -31.59 6.51 -21.06
CA ALA A 43 -31.69 7.88 -21.54
C ALA A 43 -31.97 8.90 -20.42
N ALA A 44 -32.70 8.47 -19.38
CA ALA A 44 -32.96 9.25 -18.18
C ALA A 44 -32.78 8.35 -16.95
N PRO A 45 -31.59 8.33 -16.32
CA PRO A 45 -31.42 7.66 -15.04
C PRO A 45 -32.24 8.38 -13.95
N PRO A 46 -32.62 7.68 -12.86
CA PRO A 46 -33.25 8.33 -11.72
C PRO A 46 -32.31 9.40 -11.14
N ASP A 47 -32.92 10.44 -10.57
CA ASP A 47 -32.18 11.49 -9.86
C ASP A 47 -31.29 10.88 -8.75
N PRO A 48 -29.96 11.14 -8.75
CA PRO A 48 -29.06 10.65 -7.72
C PRO A 48 -29.49 11.02 -6.30
N GLU A 49 -30.10 12.20 -6.10
CA GLU A 49 -30.57 12.63 -4.78
C GLU A 49 -31.75 11.77 -4.30
N LEU A 50 -32.68 11.45 -5.21
CA LEU A 50 -33.79 10.55 -4.92
C LEU A 50 -33.31 9.14 -4.55
N VAL A 51 -32.31 8.61 -5.27
CA VAL A 51 -31.70 7.30 -4.96
C VAL A 51 -31.07 7.32 -3.56
N TYR A 52 -30.30 8.37 -3.24
CA TYR A 52 -29.71 8.52 -1.92
C TYR A 52 -30.77 8.59 -0.81
N GLU A 53 -31.76 9.45 -0.94
CA GLU A 53 -32.81 9.65 0.07
C GLU A 53 -33.67 8.41 0.29
N LYS A 54 -33.99 7.67 -0.78
CA LYS A 54 -34.85 6.49 -0.68
C LYS A 54 -34.10 5.24 -0.23
N LEU A 55 -32.84 5.04 -0.64
CA LEU A 55 -32.14 3.77 -0.48
C LEU A 55 -30.89 3.83 0.42
N LEU A 56 -30.13 4.92 0.40
CA LEU A 56 -28.80 4.96 1.05
C LEU A 56 -28.78 5.74 2.37
N ARG A 57 -29.69 6.70 2.56
CA ARG A 57 -29.73 7.55 3.75
C ARG A 57 -29.99 6.70 5.01
N ARG A 58 -29.05 6.81 5.97
CA ARG A 58 -29.14 6.10 7.25
C ARG A 58 -30.34 6.59 8.07
N ARG A 59 -31.28 5.69 8.41
CA ARG A 59 -32.43 5.97 9.30
C ARG A 59 -32.18 5.61 10.77
N GLY A 60 -31.23 4.71 11.02
CA GLY A 60 -30.79 4.27 12.34
C GLY A 60 -29.41 3.61 12.25
N PHE A 61 -28.76 3.38 13.39
CA PHE A 61 -27.50 2.63 13.40
C PHE A 61 -27.79 1.13 13.44
N THR A 62 -27.27 0.40 12.46
CA THR A 62 -27.29 -1.06 12.45
C THR A 62 -25.86 -1.55 12.72
N PRO A 63 -25.61 -2.24 13.84
CA PRO A 63 -24.29 -2.82 14.10
C PRO A 63 -23.97 -3.89 13.07
N HIS A 64 -22.68 -4.05 12.76
CA HIS A 64 -22.24 -5.11 11.86
C HIS A 64 -22.53 -6.49 12.50
N PRO A 65 -23.19 -7.43 11.81
CA PRO A 65 -23.60 -8.71 12.41
C PRO A 65 -22.40 -9.54 12.93
N SER A 66 -21.25 -9.43 12.26
CA SER A 66 -20.00 -10.07 12.70
C SER A 66 -19.25 -9.33 13.81
N GLY A 67 -19.78 -8.22 14.34
CA GLY A 67 -19.15 -7.47 15.43
C GLY A 67 -17.84 -6.76 15.06
N LEU A 68 -17.63 -6.42 13.79
CA LEU A 68 -16.43 -5.71 13.34
C LEU A 68 -16.32 -4.34 13.99
N ASN A 69 -15.15 -4.04 14.55
CA ASN A 69 -14.89 -2.80 15.28
C ASN A 69 -14.52 -1.63 14.34
N ARG A 70 -14.29 -0.44 14.90
CA ARG A 70 -13.94 0.76 14.13
C ARG A 70 -12.53 0.69 13.49
N ILE A 71 -11.60 -0.05 14.08
CA ILE A 71 -10.24 -0.22 13.55
C ILE A 71 -10.29 -0.96 12.21
N PHE A 72 -11.16 -1.97 12.08
CA PHE A 72 -11.41 -2.64 10.81
C PHE A 72 -11.79 -1.66 9.69
N PHE A 73 -12.75 -0.77 9.93
CA PHE A 73 -13.15 0.25 8.95
C PHE A 73 -12.06 1.30 8.69
N SER A 74 -11.14 1.48 9.64
CA SER A 74 -9.99 2.37 9.48
C SER A 74 -8.97 1.74 8.53
N PHE A 75 -8.70 0.44 8.66
CA PHE A 75 -7.91 -0.32 7.69
C PHE A 75 -8.55 -0.33 6.30
N ALA A 76 -9.87 -0.51 6.20
CA ALA A 76 -10.58 -0.41 4.93
C ALA A 76 -10.33 0.94 4.24
N THR A 77 -10.35 2.02 5.02
CA THR A 77 -10.07 3.37 4.51
C THR A 77 -8.64 3.49 4.01
N ILE A 78 -7.65 2.95 4.73
CA ILE A 78 -6.25 2.93 4.30
C ILE A 78 -6.11 2.17 2.98
N VAL A 79 -6.66 0.95 2.90
CA VAL A 79 -6.59 0.11 1.68
C VAL A 79 -7.17 0.83 0.46
N ILE A 80 -8.30 1.54 0.62
CA ILE A 80 -8.90 2.32 -0.46
C ILE A 80 -7.98 3.47 -0.89
N HIS A 81 -7.35 4.17 0.07
CA HIS A 81 -6.50 5.33 -0.24
C HIS A 81 -5.16 4.93 -0.86
N GLU A 82 -4.66 3.74 -0.55
CA GLU A 82 -3.49 3.13 -1.19
C GLU A 82 -3.75 2.84 -2.67
N LEU A 83 -4.87 2.19 -2.97
CA LEU A 83 -5.13 1.67 -4.32
C LEU A 83 -5.82 2.68 -5.25
N PHE A 84 -6.55 3.64 -4.70
CA PHE A 84 -7.42 4.52 -5.48
C PHE A 84 -7.25 6.01 -5.16
N GLN A 85 -6.96 6.78 -6.21
CA GLN A 85 -6.97 8.24 -6.21
C GLN A 85 -7.40 8.75 -7.59
N THR A 86 -8.70 8.86 -7.80
CA THR A 86 -9.24 9.31 -9.09
C THR A 86 -8.84 10.74 -9.40
N ASN A 87 -8.34 10.97 -10.61
CA ASN A 87 -8.06 12.32 -11.10
C ASN A 87 -9.37 13.09 -11.38
N HIS A 88 -9.49 14.31 -10.85
CA HIS A 88 -10.72 15.10 -10.99
C HIS A 88 -10.95 15.64 -12.42
N GLU A 89 -9.89 15.88 -13.19
CA GLU A 89 -9.98 16.34 -14.59
C GLU A 89 -10.16 15.16 -15.56
N LYS A 90 -9.49 14.04 -15.26
CA LYS A 90 -9.52 12.81 -16.08
C LYS A 90 -9.95 11.62 -15.23
N PRO A 91 -11.27 11.40 -15.01
CA PRO A 91 -11.76 10.38 -14.07
C PRO A 91 -11.35 8.93 -14.34
N TRP A 92 -10.83 8.62 -15.53
CA TRP A 92 -10.31 7.29 -15.86
C TRP A 92 -8.85 7.07 -15.39
N ILE A 93 -8.17 8.10 -14.90
CA ILE A 93 -6.77 8.04 -14.42
C ILE A 93 -6.72 7.86 -12.89
N ASN A 94 -5.83 6.97 -12.45
CA ASN A 94 -5.47 6.77 -11.06
C ASN A 94 -4.18 7.55 -10.74
N ASN A 95 -4.24 8.54 -9.84
CA ASN A 95 -3.09 9.34 -9.43
C ASN A 95 -2.22 8.64 -8.36
N THR A 96 -2.69 7.53 -7.75
CA THR A 96 -1.88 6.68 -6.85
C THR A 96 -1.32 5.50 -7.62
N THR A 97 -0.30 4.85 -7.07
CA THR A 97 0.16 3.55 -7.55
C THR A 97 -1.00 2.54 -7.43
N SER A 98 -1.11 1.61 -8.38
CA SER A 98 -2.12 0.53 -8.28
C SER A 98 -1.58 -0.68 -7.50
N TYR A 99 -0.42 -0.51 -6.88
CA TYR A 99 0.20 -1.49 -6.01
C TYR A 99 -0.14 -1.19 -4.55
N PHE A 100 -0.04 -2.21 -3.71
CA PHE A 100 -0.16 -2.04 -2.27
C PHE A 100 1.24 -1.82 -1.68
N ASP A 101 1.72 -0.57 -1.72
CA ASP A 101 3.13 -0.22 -1.49
C ASP A 101 3.37 0.93 -0.49
N LEU A 102 2.39 1.19 0.38
CA LEU A 102 2.38 2.25 1.39
C LEU A 102 2.55 3.64 0.78
N SER A 103 2.02 3.88 -0.41
CA SER A 103 2.07 5.19 -1.07
C SER A 103 1.39 6.29 -0.24
N THR A 104 0.41 5.95 0.61
CA THR A 104 -0.18 6.90 1.55
C THR A 104 0.83 7.45 2.57
N LEU A 105 1.83 6.65 2.92
CA LEU A 105 2.93 7.02 3.82
C LEU A 105 4.12 7.60 3.05
N TYR A 106 4.54 6.95 1.96
CA TYR A 106 5.79 7.25 1.25
C TYR A 106 5.66 8.13 0.00
N GLY A 107 4.43 8.45 -0.43
CA GLY A 107 4.17 9.23 -1.65
C GLY A 107 3.97 8.37 -2.90
N ASN A 108 3.40 9.00 -3.93
CA ASN A 108 3.06 8.39 -5.23
C ASN A 108 4.05 8.73 -6.35
N ASN A 109 5.07 9.53 -6.05
CA ASN A 109 6.11 9.98 -6.96
C ASN A 109 7.37 10.36 -6.17
N ALA A 110 8.47 10.62 -6.88
CA ALA A 110 9.76 10.90 -6.27
C ALA A 110 9.75 12.19 -5.42
N ASP A 111 8.96 13.19 -5.81
CA ASP A 111 8.89 14.48 -5.11
C ASP A 111 8.16 14.34 -3.77
N GLU A 112 7.00 13.69 -3.75
CA GLU A 112 6.27 13.33 -2.53
C GLU A 112 7.14 12.45 -1.60
N GLN A 113 7.86 11.49 -2.18
CA GLN A 113 8.77 10.64 -1.41
C GLN A 113 9.95 11.42 -0.82
N ALA A 114 10.44 12.45 -1.51
CA ALA A 114 11.50 13.30 -0.98
C ALA A 114 11.02 14.13 0.23
N GLN A 115 9.75 14.54 0.25
CA GLN A 115 9.19 15.35 1.34
C GLN A 115 9.11 14.60 2.67
N VAL A 116 8.90 13.29 2.65
CA VAL A 116 8.80 12.49 3.88
C VAL A 116 10.15 12.05 4.45
N ARG A 117 11.21 12.12 3.65
CA ARG A 117 12.54 11.62 4.02
C ARG A 117 13.36 12.66 4.78
N THR A 118 14.15 12.18 5.74
CA THR A 118 15.16 13.02 6.42
C THR A 118 16.48 13.05 5.67
N PHE A 119 16.70 12.11 4.74
CA PHE A 119 17.98 11.85 4.07
C PHE A 119 19.13 11.56 5.04
N ASP A 120 18.80 11.00 6.20
CA ASP A 120 19.74 10.59 7.22
C ASP A 120 19.45 9.15 7.66
N ASN A 121 20.37 8.25 7.30
CA ASN A 121 20.35 6.84 7.68
C ASN A 121 19.05 6.11 7.30
N GLY A 122 18.46 6.50 6.18
CA GLY A 122 17.28 5.89 5.60
C GLY A 122 15.99 6.15 6.37
N ARG A 123 15.98 7.13 7.28
CA ARG A 123 14.83 7.46 8.12
C ARG A 123 13.83 8.38 7.41
N ILE A 124 12.61 8.40 7.95
CA ILE A 124 11.57 9.37 7.62
C ILE A 124 11.29 10.28 8.81
N TRP A 125 10.69 11.44 8.55
CA TRP A 125 10.29 12.35 9.62
C TRP A 125 9.35 11.64 10.61
N PRO A 126 9.50 11.86 11.93
CA PRO A 126 8.61 11.26 12.92
C PRO A 126 7.16 11.66 12.67
N ASP A 127 6.26 10.68 12.74
CA ASP A 127 4.82 10.87 12.61
C ASP A 127 4.38 11.55 11.28
N VAL A 128 5.15 11.35 10.21
CA VAL A 128 4.84 11.87 8.87
C VAL A 128 3.90 10.96 8.09
N ILE A 129 3.05 11.57 7.26
CA ILE A 129 2.17 10.92 6.28
C ILE A 129 2.22 11.76 5.00
N SER A 130 2.45 11.12 3.84
CA SER A 130 2.54 11.83 2.55
C SER A 130 1.18 12.27 2.00
N SER A 131 0.14 11.44 2.17
CA SER A 131 -1.16 11.69 1.53
C SER A 131 -2.03 12.67 2.32
N GLU A 132 -2.22 13.86 1.77
CA GLU A 132 -3.09 14.92 2.34
C GLU A 132 -4.55 14.49 2.47
N ARG A 133 -5.03 13.57 1.62
CA ARG A 133 -6.43 13.09 1.62
C ARG A 133 -6.82 12.47 2.97
N LEU A 134 -5.85 11.91 3.67
CA LEU A 134 -6.06 11.25 4.96
C LEU A 134 -6.30 12.24 6.11
N MET A 135 -5.92 13.51 5.95
CA MET A 135 -6.18 14.55 6.96
C MET A 135 -7.68 14.82 7.15
N ARG A 136 -8.52 14.46 6.18
CA ARG A 136 -9.98 14.55 6.26
C ARG A 136 -10.64 13.27 6.76
N MET A 137 -9.86 12.24 7.04
CA MET A 137 -10.35 10.95 7.51
C MET A 137 -10.49 10.92 9.03
N PRO A 138 -11.28 10.00 9.59
CA PRO A 138 -11.43 9.86 11.04
C PRO A 138 -10.07 9.62 11.74
N PRO A 139 -9.87 10.14 12.97
CA PRO A 139 -8.59 10.02 13.69
C PRO A 139 -7.98 8.60 13.78
N PRO A 140 -8.77 7.51 13.91
CA PRO A 140 -8.20 6.16 13.94
C PRO A 140 -7.43 5.76 12.66
N VAL A 141 -7.78 6.33 11.50
CA VAL A 141 -7.07 6.10 10.23
C VAL A 141 -5.65 6.66 10.32
N ILE A 142 -5.54 7.90 10.80
CA ILE A 142 -4.26 8.58 11.00
C ILE A 142 -3.45 7.82 12.05
N ALA A 143 -4.04 7.46 13.18
CA ALA A 143 -3.36 6.75 14.26
C ALA A 143 -2.71 5.43 13.78
N VAL A 144 -3.42 4.63 12.97
CA VAL A 144 -2.88 3.39 12.41
C VAL A 144 -1.71 3.67 11.45
N LEU A 145 -1.79 4.70 10.61
CA LEU A 145 -0.68 5.05 9.71
C LEU A 145 0.55 5.58 10.44
N LEU A 146 0.37 6.30 11.54
CA LEU A 146 1.48 6.71 12.40
C LEU A 146 2.24 5.51 12.98
N LEU A 147 1.55 4.40 13.28
CA LEU A 147 2.24 3.16 13.69
C LEU A 147 3.15 2.63 12.58
N PHE A 148 2.70 2.64 11.32
CA PHE A 148 3.53 2.24 10.19
C PHE A 148 4.68 3.25 9.93
N SER A 149 4.46 4.54 10.17
CA SER A 149 5.50 5.58 10.10
C SER A 149 6.61 5.31 11.13
N ARG A 150 6.24 5.07 12.39
CA ARG A 150 7.18 4.70 13.46
C ARG A 150 7.87 3.37 13.20
N HIS A 151 7.14 2.39 12.67
CA HIS A 151 7.68 1.08 12.32
C HIS A 151 8.78 1.18 11.24
N HIS A 152 8.66 2.10 10.28
CA HIS A 152 9.73 2.33 9.31
C HIS A 152 11.04 2.74 9.99
N ASN A 153 10.99 3.72 10.89
CA ASN A 153 12.18 4.19 11.61
C ASN A 153 12.76 3.12 12.54
N TYR A 154 11.90 2.32 13.18
CA TYR A 154 12.32 1.16 13.95
C TYR A 154 13.10 0.15 13.10
N ILE A 155 12.60 -0.18 11.89
CA ILE A 155 13.29 -1.08 10.95
C ILE A 155 14.63 -0.48 10.51
N ALA A 156 14.65 0.81 10.13
CA ALA A 156 15.85 1.47 9.65
C ALA A 156 16.98 1.45 10.70
N GLU A 157 16.63 1.67 11.97
CA GLU A 157 17.57 1.60 13.09
C GLU A 157 18.08 0.16 13.32
N HIS A 158 17.19 -0.84 13.29
CA HIS A 158 17.58 -2.25 13.47
C HIS A 158 18.48 -2.76 12.34
N LEU A 159 18.27 -2.31 11.11
CA LEU A 159 19.13 -2.65 9.97
C LEU A 159 20.56 -2.11 10.17
N LEU A 160 20.72 -0.97 10.85
CA LEU A 160 22.01 -0.39 11.20
C LEU A 160 22.65 -1.05 12.42
N ASP A 161 21.85 -1.39 13.43
CA ASP A 161 22.32 -1.97 14.69
C ASP A 161 22.84 -3.39 14.52
N ILE A 162 22.06 -4.25 13.84
CA ILE A 162 22.38 -5.67 13.71
C ILE A 162 23.50 -5.86 12.69
N ASN A 163 23.32 -5.31 11.47
CA ASN A 163 24.31 -5.20 10.39
C ASN A 163 25.36 -6.35 10.33
N GLU A 164 24.90 -7.62 10.36
CA GLU A 164 25.77 -8.80 10.49
C GLU A 164 26.85 -8.89 9.41
N CYS A 165 26.54 -8.44 8.19
CA CYS A 165 27.46 -8.44 7.06
C CYS A 165 28.43 -7.24 7.04
N GLY A 166 28.36 -6.32 8.01
CA GLY A 166 29.16 -5.09 8.01
C GLY A 166 28.90 -4.19 6.80
N LYS A 167 27.70 -4.27 6.20
CA LYS A 167 27.34 -3.56 4.97
C LYS A 167 27.21 -2.05 5.19
N TYR A 168 26.70 -1.65 6.36
CA TYR A 168 26.46 -0.26 6.71
C TYR A 168 27.46 0.26 7.75
N VAL A 169 27.63 1.58 7.81
CA VAL A 169 28.47 2.25 8.81
C VAL A 169 27.59 3.20 9.61
N ARG A 170 27.47 2.95 10.92
CA ARG A 170 26.64 3.76 11.83
C ARG A 170 27.09 5.21 11.91
N ASP A 171 28.41 5.40 11.98
CA ASP A 171 29.02 6.72 12.09
C ASP A 171 29.20 7.34 10.70
N THR A 172 28.20 8.12 10.29
CA THR A 172 28.16 8.72 8.95
C THR A 172 29.20 9.81 8.73
N SER A 173 29.86 10.33 9.78
CA SER A 173 30.94 11.33 9.61
C SER A 173 32.22 10.73 9.02
N LYS A 174 32.36 9.40 9.05
CA LYS A 174 33.49 8.67 8.47
C LYS A 174 33.29 8.30 7.00
N LEU A 175 32.09 8.53 6.47
CA LEU A 175 31.72 8.19 5.11
C LEU A 175 31.93 9.38 4.19
N ASP A 176 32.30 9.10 2.95
CA ASP A 176 32.20 10.06 1.86
C ASP A 176 30.72 10.35 1.54
N GLU A 177 30.46 11.51 0.95
CA GLU A 177 29.11 11.94 0.59
C GLU A 177 28.40 10.98 -0.38
N ALA A 178 29.14 10.30 -1.26
CA ALA A 178 28.54 9.35 -2.19
C ALA A 178 28.09 8.06 -1.47
N THR A 179 28.93 7.48 -0.61
CA THR A 179 28.54 6.30 0.19
C THR A 179 27.46 6.63 1.20
N LYS A 180 27.48 7.83 1.80
CA LYS A 180 26.40 8.29 2.70
C LYS A 180 25.05 8.33 2.00
N LYS A 181 24.97 8.92 0.80
CA LYS A 181 23.75 8.95 -0.02
C LYS A 181 23.30 7.55 -0.45
N TRP A 182 24.24 6.69 -0.81
CA TRP A 182 23.94 5.30 -1.16
C TRP A 182 23.37 4.53 0.02
N GLN A 183 24.00 4.62 1.20
CA GLN A 183 23.57 3.95 2.43
C GLN A 183 22.17 4.41 2.85
N ASP A 184 21.94 5.73 2.88
CA ASP A 184 20.63 6.30 3.19
C ASP A 184 19.54 5.77 2.23
N LYS A 185 19.82 5.75 0.93
CA LYS A 185 18.88 5.22 -0.07
C LYS A 185 18.63 3.71 0.10
N ASP A 186 19.68 2.92 0.32
CA ASP A 186 19.60 1.47 0.44
C ASP A 186 18.78 1.07 1.69
N ILE A 187 19.07 1.68 2.83
CA ILE A 187 18.33 1.46 4.09
C ILE A 187 16.88 1.90 3.94
N PHE A 188 16.62 3.10 3.41
CA PHE A 188 15.25 3.60 3.22
C PHE A 188 14.41 2.63 2.39
N GLN A 189 14.94 2.17 1.25
CA GLN A 189 14.20 1.28 0.37
C GLN A 189 14.02 -0.13 0.96
N LEU A 190 14.99 -0.63 1.71
CA LEU A 190 14.87 -1.90 2.41
C LEU A 190 13.82 -1.82 3.53
N SER A 191 13.86 -0.76 4.35
CA SER A 191 12.86 -0.47 5.37
C SER A 191 11.46 -0.31 4.78
N ARG A 192 11.34 0.40 3.65
CA ARG A 192 10.08 0.52 2.89
C ARG A 192 9.57 -0.85 2.48
N ASN A 193 10.39 -1.69 1.85
CA ASN A 193 9.99 -3.02 1.41
C ASN A 193 9.52 -3.92 2.56
N ILE A 194 10.22 -3.92 3.69
CA ILE A 194 9.85 -4.69 4.89
C ILE A 194 8.52 -4.19 5.44
N ASN A 195 8.36 -2.87 5.57
CA ASN A 195 7.13 -2.28 6.10
C ASN A 195 5.92 -2.53 5.18
N VAL A 196 6.13 -2.47 3.86
CA VAL A 196 5.12 -2.84 2.86
C VAL A 196 4.71 -4.30 2.98
N ALA A 197 5.68 -5.21 3.13
CA ALA A 197 5.38 -6.63 3.34
C ALA A 197 4.60 -6.85 4.64
N PHE A 198 4.94 -6.13 5.70
CA PHE A 198 4.27 -6.21 6.99
C PHE A 198 2.80 -5.76 6.91
N ILE A 199 2.49 -4.60 6.33
CA ILE A 199 1.09 -4.18 6.16
C ILE A 199 0.33 -5.12 5.23
N ALA A 200 0.95 -5.62 4.16
CA ALA A 200 0.32 -6.58 3.27
C ALA A 200 -0.07 -7.86 4.01
N GLN A 201 0.78 -8.32 4.94
CA GLN A 201 0.48 -9.46 5.80
C GLN A 201 -0.68 -9.18 6.76
N CYS A 202 -0.70 -8.01 7.43
CA CYS A 202 -1.84 -7.60 8.26
C CYS A 202 -3.15 -7.57 7.45
N VAL A 203 -3.10 -7.07 6.21
CA VAL A 203 -4.29 -6.98 5.36
C VAL A 203 -4.76 -8.38 4.91
N LEU A 204 -3.88 -9.19 4.36
CA LEU A 204 -4.24 -10.49 3.81
C LEU A 204 -4.61 -11.53 4.88
N ARG A 205 -3.96 -11.47 6.04
CA ARG A 205 -4.22 -12.40 7.13
C ARG A 205 -5.37 -11.98 8.04
N ASP A 206 -5.42 -10.71 8.43
CA ASP A 206 -6.36 -10.27 9.49
C ASP A 206 -7.57 -9.55 8.88
N TYR A 207 -7.34 -8.57 8.02
CA TYR A 207 -8.42 -7.77 7.43
C TYR A 207 -9.31 -8.59 6.49
N VAL A 208 -8.74 -9.36 5.57
CA VAL A 208 -9.52 -10.20 4.62
C VAL A 208 -10.32 -11.27 5.36
N THR A 209 -9.71 -11.93 6.34
CA THR A 209 -10.37 -12.93 7.20
C THR A 209 -11.52 -12.30 7.99
N GLY A 210 -11.37 -11.05 8.41
CA GLY A 210 -12.45 -10.24 8.99
C GLY A 210 -13.61 -9.96 8.02
N ILE A 211 -13.32 -9.60 6.76
CA ILE A 211 -14.34 -9.38 5.72
C ILE A 211 -15.12 -10.68 5.44
N LEU A 212 -14.39 -11.78 5.23
CA LEU A 212 -14.98 -13.05 4.85
C LEU A 212 -15.62 -13.79 6.03
N ASN A 213 -15.48 -13.25 7.24
CA ASN A 213 -16.01 -13.81 8.47
C ASN A 213 -15.54 -15.27 8.72
N THR A 214 -14.37 -15.65 8.20
CA THR A 214 -13.85 -17.02 8.29
C THR A 214 -13.43 -17.40 9.71
N LEU A 215 -13.06 -16.41 10.54
CA LEU A 215 -12.80 -16.58 11.99
C LEU A 215 -13.98 -17.22 12.74
N ARG A 216 -15.22 -17.08 12.24
CA ARG A 216 -16.41 -17.65 12.88
C ARG A 216 -16.91 -18.91 12.18
N ALA A 217 -16.32 -19.28 11.06
CA ALA A 217 -16.74 -20.42 10.25
C ALA A 217 -16.06 -21.74 10.68
N ASN A 218 -15.45 -21.79 11.88
CA ASN A 218 -14.64 -22.92 12.38
C ASN A 218 -13.56 -23.36 11.39
N ASN A 219 -12.98 -22.41 10.67
CA ASN A 219 -11.94 -22.63 9.67
C ASN A 219 -10.72 -21.79 10.05
N ASP A 220 -10.22 -22.06 11.26
CA ASP A 220 -9.25 -21.24 12.00
C ASP A 220 -7.89 -21.12 11.29
N ASP A 221 -7.64 -21.99 10.30
CA ASP A 221 -6.38 -22.03 9.56
C ASP A 221 -6.43 -21.25 8.23
N TRP A 222 -7.62 -20.89 7.73
CA TRP A 222 -7.71 -20.30 6.41
C TRP A 222 -7.44 -18.79 6.42
N HIS A 223 -6.35 -18.39 5.76
CA HIS A 223 -5.98 -17.01 5.48
C HIS A 223 -5.18 -16.93 4.17
N LEU A 224 -5.13 -15.73 3.56
CA LEU A 224 -4.30 -15.51 2.39
C LEU A 224 -2.84 -15.34 2.82
N GLU A 225 -1.98 -16.25 2.38
CA GLU A 225 -0.55 -16.23 2.69
C GLU A 225 0.25 -15.62 1.52
N ILE A 226 1.04 -14.59 1.83
CA ILE A 226 1.97 -14.01 0.86
C ILE A 226 3.07 -15.03 0.58
N GLY A 227 3.08 -15.56 -0.65
CA GLY A 227 4.16 -16.41 -1.13
C GLY A 227 3.96 -17.90 -0.90
N LYS A 228 2.80 -18.34 -0.39
CA LYS A 228 2.38 -19.75 -0.47
C LYS A 228 2.34 -20.18 -1.93
N GLU A 229 2.79 -21.39 -2.20
CA GLU A 229 2.82 -21.93 -3.56
C GLU A 229 1.40 -21.97 -4.13
N ILE A 230 1.18 -21.29 -5.27
CA ILE A 230 -0.06 -21.41 -6.03
C ILE A 230 -0.01 -22.77 -6.71
N LYS A 231 -0.68 -23.75 -6.09
CA LYS A 231 -0.85 -25.08 -6.67
C LYS A 231 -2.02 -25.06 -7.65
N GLU A 232 -1.79 -24.65 -8.89
CA GLU A 232 -2.70 -25.00 -9.97
C GLU A 232 -2.35 -26.41 -10.48
N LEU A 233 -3.28 -27.35 -10.32
CA LEU A 233 -3.39 -28.58 -11.13
C LEU A 233 -2.06 -29.29 -11.45
N GLY A 234 -1.16 -29.40 -10.47
CA GLY A 234 0.10 -30.15 -10.57
C GLY A 234 1.23 -29.50 -11.38
N LYS A 235 1.13 -28.23 -11.80
CA LYS A 235 2.25 -27.51 -12.44
C LYS A 235 2.69 -26.31 -11.61
N ARG A 236 3.97 -26.29 -11.23
CA ARG A 236 4.61 -25.17 -10.55
C ARG A 236 4.62 -23.95 -11.48
N VAL A 237 3.92 -22.90 -11.12
CA VAL A 237 4.01 -21.61 -11.81
C VAL A 237 5.14 -20.79 -11.19
N GLU A 238 6.06 -20.30 -12.01
CA GLU A 238 7.15 -19.42 -11.54
C GLU A 238 6.61 -18.06 -11.10
N ARG A 239 7.19 -17.51 -10.02
CA ARG A 239 6.83 -16.18 -9.49
C ARG A 239 6.98 -15.10 -10.57
N GLY A 240 5.99 -14.20 -10.66
CA GLY A 240 6.04 -13.01 -11.51
C GLY A 240 5.51 -13.18 -12.94
N ARG A 241 4.85 -14.30 -13.26
CA ARG A 241 4.18 -14.52 -14.56
C ARG A 241 2.66 -14.31 -14.54
N GLY A 242 2.13 -13.76 -13.45
CA GLY A 242 0.70 -13.42 -13.31
C GLY A 242 0.32 -12.17 -14.07
#